data_AF-A0A537EPC6-F1
#
_entry.id   AF-A0A537EPC6-F1
#
_cell.length_a   1.000
_cell.length_b   1.000
_cell.length_c   1.000
_cell.angle_alpha   90.00
_cell.angle_beta   90.00
_cell.angle_gamma   90.00
#
_symmetry.space_group_name_H-M   'P 1'
#
loop_
_entity.id
_entity.type
_entity.pdbx_description
1 polymer ?
#
loop_
_entity_poly.entity_id
_entity_poly.type
_entity_poly.pdbx_seq_one_letter_code
_entity_poly.pdbx_strand_id
1 'polypeptide(L)'
;MPKQFSYRGHGVEELRQMSMDEFIKLLPSRQRRSLLKGLTNDQRILLEHIRQSRKQNGGKEPVKTHSRDMIIIPEMLGLTIHLHTGKEYSPVEIKPDMIGHFLGEFAITNQKVVHGTPGIGASRSSMYVPLK
;
A
#
# COMPACT_ATOMS: atom_id res chain seq x y z
N MET A 1 1.69 22.43 -18.51
CA MET A 1 2.59 22.43 -17.33
C MET A 1 2.24 21.22 -16.46
N PRO A 2 3.22 20.50 -15.88
CA PRO A 2 2.91 19.40 -14.97
C PRO A 2 2.11 19.94 -13.78
N LYS A 3 0.97 19.31 -13.49
CA LYS A 3 0.09 19.70 -12.37
C LYS A 3 0.84 19.40 -11.07
N GLN A 4 1.13 20.44 -10.28
CA GLN A 4 1.73 20.26 -8.96
C GLN A 4 0.73 19.49 -8.07
N PHE A 5 1.20 18.41 -7.45
CA PHE A 5 0.38 17.64 -6.54
C PHE A 5 0.21 18.39 -5.21
N SER A 6 -1.04 18.48 -4.75
CA SER A 6 -1.39 19.03 -3.45
C SER A 6 -2.39 18.10 -2.75
N TYR A 7 -2.14 17.75 -1.49
CA TYR A 7 -3.08 17.00 -0.67
C TYR A 7 -3.78 17.94 0.29
N ARG A 8 -5.10 18.13 0.10
CA ARG A 8 -5.94 19.03 0.92
C ARG A 8 -5.38 20.46 1.06
N GLY A 9 -4.75 20.97 0.00
CA GLY A 9 -4.17 22.32 -0.03
C GLY A 9 -2.70 22.40 0.38
N HIS A 10 -2.08 21.29 0.81
CA HIS A 10 -0.66 21.24 1.17
C HIS A 10 0.20 20.61 0.09
N GLY A 11 1.38 21.20 -0.14
CA GLY A 11 2.40 20.65 -1.04
C GLY A 11 3.11 19.43 -0.46
N VAL A 12 3.81 18.67 -1.31
CA VAL A 12 4.54 17.46 -0.88
C VAL A 12 5.62 17.77 0.17
N GLU A 13 6.37 18.86 -0.03
CA GLU A 13 7.44 19.24 0.90
C GLU A 13 6.90 19.76 2.23
N GLU A 14 5.77 20.50 2.19
CA GLU A 14 5.07 20.94 3.40
C GLU A 14 4.61 19.72 4.23
N LEU A 15 3.97 18.74 3.58
CA LEU A 15 3.51 17.51 4.26
C LEU A 15 4.63 16.71 4.89
N ARG A 16 5.86 16.80 4.36
CA ARG A 16 7.03 16.11 4.92
C ARG A 16 7.60 16.85 6.14
N GLN A 17 7.42 18.16 6.22
CA GLN A 17 7.89 19.00 7.33
C GLN A 17 6.87 19.10 8.47
N MET A 18 5.58 18.92 8.15
CA MET A 18 4.49 18.93 9.14
C MET A 18 4.66 17.87 10.22
N SER A 19 4.17 18.18 11.41
CA SER A 19 4.10 17.21 12.49
C SER A 19 3.08 16.11 12.19
N MET A 20 3.28 14.92 12.76
CA MET A 20 2.34 13.81 12.58
C MET A 20 0.94 14.16 13.11
N ASP A 21 0.85 14.91 14.21
CA ASP A 21 -0.43 15.30 14.82
C ASP A 21 -1.24 16.26 13.95
N GLU A 22 -0.57 17.17 13.24
CA GLU A 22 -1.21 18.03 12.24
C GLU A 22 -1.64 17.23 11.02
N PHE A 23 -0.78 16.32 10.53
CA PHE A 23 -1.11 15.45 9.42
C PHE A 23 -2.34 14.57 9.71
N ILE A 24 -2.45 14.03 10.93
CA ILE A 24 -3.59 13.22 11.38
C ILE A 24 -4.92 13.99 11.27
N LYS A 25 -4.93 15.30 11.54
CA LYS A 25 -6.13 16.14 11.41
C LYS A 25 -6.58 16.28 9.96
N LEU A 26 -5.63 16.24 9.02
CA LEU A 26 -5.88 16.29 7.57
C LEU A 26 -6.33 14.94 6.98
N LEU A 27 -6.37 13.85 7.73
CA LEU A 27 -6.80 12.56 7.19
C LEU A 27 -8.32 12.35 7.25
N PRO A 28 -8.90 11.46 6.42
CA PRO A 28 -10.28 11.02 6.58
C PRO A 28 -10.49 10.29 7.91
N SER A 29 -11.76 10.21 8.35
CA SER A 29 -12.13 9.72 9.69
C SER A 29 -11.58 8.32 10.03
N ARG A 30 -11.54 7.39 9.07
CA ARG A 30 -11.07 6.03 9.29
C ARG A 30 -9.57 5.98 9.58
N GLN A 31 -8.78 6.67 8.76
CA GLN A 31 -7.33 6.76 8.88
C GLN A 31 -6.92 7.51 10.14
N ARG A 32 -7.58 8.63 10.42
CA ARG A 32 -7.41 9.39 11.65
C ARG A 32 -7.65 8.53 12.88
N ARG A 33 -8.75 7.75 12.91
CA ARG A 33 -9.04 6.81 14.01
C ARG A 33 -7.94 5.76 14.17
N SER A 34 -7.42 5.21 13.07
CA SER A 34 -6.37 4.19 13.12
C SER A 34 -5.09 4.74 13.74
N LEU A 35 -4.64 5.93 13.34
CA LEU A 35 -3.43 6.54 13.88
C LEU A 35 -3.62 6.99 15.34
N LEU A 36 -4.80 7.50 15.71
CA LEU A 36 -5.10 7.87 17.11
C LEU A 36 -5.16 6.67 18.05
N LYS A 37 -5.56 5.48 17.56
CA LYS A 37 -5.47 4.24 18.33
C LYS A 37 -4.02 3.78 18.56
N GLY A 38 -3.08 4.27 17.75
CA GLY A 38 -1.69 3.85 17.76
C GLY A 38 -1.37 2.81 16.69
N LEU A 39 -0.08 2.67 16.44
CA LEU A 39 0.46 1.72 15.46
C LEU A 39 0.60 0.33 16.09
N THR A 40 0.31 -0.71 15.31
CA THR A 40 0.61 -2.09 15.72
C THR A 40 2.12 -2.34 15.70
N ASN A 41 2.57 -3.41 16.37
CA ASN A 41 3.99 -3.80 16.38
C ASN A 41 4.54 -3.99 14.95
N ASP A 42 3.77 -4.65 14.07
CA ASP A 42 4.18 -4.89 12.69
C ASP A 42 4.29 -3.60 11.86
N GLN A 43 3.41 -2.62 12.13
CA GLN A 43 3.48 -1.29 11.50
C GLN A 43 4.70 -0.50 11.99
N ARG A 44 5.04 -0.63 13.27
CA ARG A 44 6.23 -0.01 13.85
C ARG A 44 7.52 -0.58 13.26
N ILE A 45 7.63 -1.90 13.16
CA ILE A 45 8.78 -2.58 12.54
C ILE A 45 8.92 -2.12 11.07
N LEU A 46 7.81 -2.03 10.34
CA LEU A 46 7.82 -1.53 8.97
C LEU A 46 8.37 -0.10 8.88
N LEU A 47 7.94 0.81 9.75
CA LEU A 47 8.45 2.18 9.78
C LEU A 47 9.93 2.26 10.10
N GLU A 48 10.40 1.44 11.04
CA GLU A 48 11.83 1.36 11.38
C GLU A 48 12.65 0.88 10.17
N HIS A 49 12.21 -0.16 9.47
CA HIS A 49 12.85 -0.65 8.25
C HIS A 49 12.84 0.41 7.13
N ILE A 50 11.74 1.14 6.96
CA ILE A 50 11.62 2.22 5.98
C ILE A 50 12.63 3.34 6.28
N ARG A 51 12.73 3.76 7.55
CA ARG A 51 13.68 4.79 7.98
C ARG A 51 15.13 4.32 7.80
N GLN A 52 15.42 3.05 8.05
CA GLN A 52 16.74 2.46 7.82
C GLN A 52 17.09 2.42 6.33
N SER A 53 16.20 1.89 5.48
CA SER A 53 16.39 1.82 4.02
C SER A 53 16.64 3.21 3.41
N ARG A 54 15.89 4.22 3.88
CA ARG A 54 16.07 5.60 3.44
C ARG A 54 17.43 6.19 3.84
N LYS A 55 17.95 5.85 5.02
CA LYS A 55 19.27 6.30 5.49
C LYS A 55 20.44 5.63 4.76
N GLN A 56 20.34 4.33 4.52
CA GLN A 56 21.46 3.55 3.97
C GLN A 56 21.60 3.69 2.46
N ASN A 57 20.49 3.52 1.73
CA ASN A 57 20.52 3.33 0.27
C ASN A 57 19.69 4.36 -0.49
N GLY A 58 19.31 5.46 0.18
CA GLY A 58 18.45 6.50 -0.38
C GLY A 58 17.07 5.96 -0.81
N GLY A 59 16.64 4.81 -0.29
CA GLY A 59 15.36 4.21 -0.61
C GLY A 59 15.31 3.30 -1.84
N LYS A 60 16.46 2.93 -2.42
CA LYS A 60 16.51 2.03 -3.58
C LYS A 60 16.22 0.56 -3.23
N GLU A 61 16.44 0.18 -1.97
CA GLU A 61 16.20 -1.20 -1.56
C GLU A 61 14.71 -1.47 -1.30
N PRO A 62 14.16 -2.52 -1.94
CA PRO A 62 12.76 -2.87 -1.79
C PRO A 62 12.45 -3.37 -0.38
N VAL A 63 11.52 -2.70 0.32
CA VAL A 63 11.07 -3.13 1.66
C VAL A 63 9.90 -4.11 1.51
N LYS A 64 10.06 -5.33 2.01
CA LYS A 64 8.99 -6.34 2.02
C LYS A 64 8.10 -6.19 3.25
N THR A 65 6.80 -6.31 3.09
CA THR A 65 5.86 -6.22 4.21
C THR A 65 4.60 -7.07 4.03
N HIS A 66 4.10 -7.57 5.16
CA HIS A 66 2.79 -8.19 5.30
C HIS A 66 1.75 -7.20 5.84
N SER A 67 2.18 -6.05 6.36
CA SER A 67 1.33 -5.05 7.00
C SER A 67 0.54 -4.25 5.98
N ARG A 68 -0.58 -4.81 5.53
CA ARG A 68 -1.50 -4.20 4.54
C ARG A 68 -2.35 -3.07 5.12
N ASP A 69 -2.53 -3.07 6.43
CA ASP A 69 -3.35 -2.09 7.16
C ASP A 69 -2.60 -0.79 7.50
N MET A 70 -1.35 -0.66 7.04
CA MET A 70 -0.58 0.57 7.23
C MET A 70 -1.09 1.67 6.30
N ILE A 71 -1.19 2.89 6.84
CA ILE A 71 -1.55 4.09 6.08
C ILE A 71 -0.29 4.66 5.44
N ILE A 72 -0.39 5.12 4.19
CA ILE A 72 0.72 5.77 3.50
C ILE A 72 0.95 7.15 4.09
N ILE A 73 2.13 7.31 4.68
CA ILE A 73 2.62 8.53 5.32
C ILE A 73 3.58 9.26 4.35
N PRO A 74 3.67 10.61 4.38
CA PRO A 74 4.58 11.39 3.53
C PRO A 74 6.06 10.96 3.59
N GLU A 75 6.50 10.35 4.69
CA GLU A 75 7.84 9.78 4.84
C GLU A 75 8.15 8.66 3.83
N MET A 76 7.12 7.95 3.34
CA MET A 76 7.24 6.77 2.47
C MET A 76 7.27 7.09 0.98
N LEU A 77 7.10 8.36 0.60
CA LEU A 77 7.04 8.78 -0.80
C LEU A 77 8.33 8.48 -1.54
N GLY A 78 8.23 7.91 -2.74
CA GLY A 78 9.37 7.55 -3.59
C GLY A 78 10.06 6.23 -3.20
N LEU A 79 9.49 5.47 -2.25
CA LEU A 79 9.97 4.12 -1.91
C LEU A 79 9.16 3.05 -2.66
N THR A 80 9.85 1.95 -2.96
CA THR A 80 9.21 0.74 -3.50
C THR A 80 8.95 -0.26 -2.39
N ILE A 81 7.68 -0.46 -2.05
CA ILE A 81 7.25 -1.43 -1.04
C ILE A 81 6.72 -2.68 -1.73
N HIS A 82 7.18 -3.82 -1.27
CA HIS A 82 6.73 -5.13 -1.70
C HIS A 82 5.64 -5.62 -0.76
N LEU A 83 4.39 -5.63 -1.23
CA LEU A 83 3.22 -6.01 -0.45
C LEU A 83 2.86 -7.47 -0.66
N HIS A 84 2.70 -8.22 0.43
CA HIS A 84 2.25 -9.61 0.35
C HIS A 84 0.77 -9.68 -0.08
N THR A 85 0.48 -10.45 -1.14
CA THR A 85 -0.88 -10.71 -1.64
C THR A 85 -1.44 -12.07 -1.20
N GLY A 86 -0.69 -12.85 -0.40
CA GLY A 86 -1.09 -14.18 0.07
C GLY A 86 -0.29 -15.32 -0.57
N LYS A 87 0.37 -15.05 -1.70
CA LYS A 87 1.21 -16.00 -2.43
C LYS A 87 2.55 -15.40 -2.83
N GLU A 88 2.51 -14.18 -3.37
CA GLU A 88 3.67 -13.47 -3.89
C GLU A 88 3.73 -12.06 -3.30
N TYR A 89 4.84 -11.36 -3.54
CA TYR A 89 5.01 -9.98 -3.15
C TYR A 89 4.86 -9.08 -4.38
N SER A 90 3.85 -8.22 -4.38
CA SER A 90 3.64 -7.25 -5.44
C SER A 90 4.48 -5.99 -5.16
N PRO A 91 5.36 -5.57 -6.07
CA PRO A 91 6.08 -4.30 -5.94
C PRO A 91 5.11 -3.13 -6.18
N VAL A 92 5.08 -2.18 -5.26
CA VAL A 92 4.31 -0.94 -5.36
C VAL A 92 5.23 0.24 -5.08
N GLU A 93 5.41 1.09 -6.09
CA GLU A 93 6.10 2.37 -5.95
C GLU A 93 5.13 3.43 -5.42
N ILE A 94 5.48 4.05 -4.30
CA ILE A 94 4.59 5.00 -3.62
C ILE A 94 4.65 6.37 -4.29
N LYS A 95 3.52 6.73 -4.90
CA LYS A 95 3.30 8.04 -5.54
C LYS A 95 2.63 9.03 -4.57
N PRO A 96 2.79 10.36 -4.77
CA PRO A 96 2.15 11.38 -3.95
C PRO A 96 0.62 11.25 -3.86
N ASP A 97 -0.04 10.82 -4.95
CA ASP A 97 -1.49 10.62 -4.98
C ASP A 97 -2.01 9.54 -4.01
N MET A 98 -1.11 8.70 -3.49
CA MET A 98 -1.46 7.58 -2.61
C MET A 98 -1.47 7.97 -1.12
N ILE A 99 -1.13 9.21 -0.76
CA ILE A 99 -1.10 9.68 0.63
C ILE A 99 -2.49 9.53 1.28
N GLY A 100 -2.53 8.96 2.48
CA GLY A 100 -3.78 8.76 3.23
C GLY A 100 -4.59 7.53 2.80
N HIS A 101 -4.13 6.75 1.83
CA HIS A 101 -4.69 5.45 1.52
C HIS A 101 -4.01 4.34 2.34
N PHE A 102 -4.68 3.19 2.47
CA PHE A 102 -4.06 2.00 3.05
C PHE A 102 -3.18 1.30 2.00
N LEU A 103 -2.02 0.77 2.42
CA LEU A 103 -1.12 0.03 1.52
C LEU A 103 -1.84 -1.14 0.82
N GLY A 104 -2.73 -1.82 1.54
CA GLY A 104 -3.52 -2.93 1.01
C GLY A 104 -4.43 -2.57 -0.17
N GLU A 105 -4.78 -1.30 -0.37
CA GLU A 105 -5.60 -0.87 -1.51
C GLU A 105 -4.87 -1.02 -2.85
N PHE A 106 -3.54 -0.99 -2.85
CA PHE A 106 -2.72 -1.01 -4.06
C PHE A 106 -2.30 -2.42 -4.51
N ALA A 107 -2.64 -3.44 -3.74
CA ALA A 107 -2.26 -4.82 -4.03
C ALA A 107 -3.48 -5.73 -3.98
N ILE A 108 -3.99 -6.14 -5.14
CA ILE A 108 -5.17 -7.01 -5.24
C ILE A 108 -4.80 -8.42 -4.76
N THR A 109 -5.59 -8.98 -3.84
CA THR A 109 -5.35 -10.32 -3.24
C THR A 109 -5.95 -11.46 -4.03
N ASN A 110 -6.94 -11.19 -4.88
CA ASN A 110 -7.63 -12.17 -5.69
C ASN A 110 -7.32 -11.99 -7.18
N GLN A 111 -7.44 -13.09 -7.92
CA GLN A 111 -7.42 -13.01 -9.38
C GLN A 111 -8.79 -12.58 -9.88
N LYS A 112 -8.83 -11.69 -10.86
CA LYS A 112 -10.07 -11.32 -11.54
C LYS A 112 -10.60 -12.55 -12.28
N VAL A 113 -11.77 -13.04 -11.87
CA VAL A 113 -12.46 -14.10 -12.60
C VAL A 113 -13.13 -13.47 -13.81
N VAL A 114 -12.75 -13.92 -15.01
CA VAL A 114 -13.40 -13.54 -16.26
C VAL A 114 -14.18 -14.76 -16.73
N HIS A 115 -15.50 -14.62 -16.84
CA HIS A 115 -16.33 -15.65 -17.45
C HIS A 115 -16.09 -15.64 -18.96
N GLY A 116 -15.64 -16.77 -19.50
CA GLY A 116 -15.54 -16.96 -20.94
C GLY A 116 -16.90 -17.24 -21.58
N THR A 117 -16.94 -17.25 -22.91
CA THR A 117 -18.11 -17.71 -23.67
C THR A 117 -18.42 -19.16 -23.30
N PRO A 118 -19.70 -19.54 -23.08
CA PRO A 118 -20.05 -20.93 -22.83
C PRO A 118 -19.54 -21.82 -23.98
N GLY A 119 -18.70 -22.80 -23.66
CA GLY A 119 -18.27 -23.85 -24.59
C GLY A 119 -16.81 -23.84 -25.06
N ILE A 120 -16.02 -22.78 -24.84
CA ILE A 120 -14.58 -22.78 -25.17
C ILE A 120 -13.79 -22.36 -23.93
N GLY A 121 -13.15 -23.35 -23.28
CA GLY A 121 -12.30 -23.14 -22.10
C GLY A 121 -12.96 -23.43 -20.74
N ALA A 122 -14.19 -23.96 -20.71
CA ALA A 122 -14.81 -24.51 -19.51
C ALA A 122 -14.19 -25.87 -19.15
N SER A 123 -12.90 -25.91 -18.82
CA SER A 123 -12.23 -27.17 -18.46
C SER A 123 -12.05 -27.38 -16.96
N ARG A 124 -12.21 -26.40 -16.07
CA ARG A 124 -12.12 -26.64 -14.61
C ARG A 124 -12.91 -25.66 -13.73
N SER A 125 -14.23 -25.70 -13.78
CA SER A 125 -15.06 -25.30 -12.63
C SER A 125 -15.19 -26.52 -11.70
N SER A 126 -14.31 -26.64 -10.71
CA SER A 126 -14.46 -27.44 -9.47
C SER A 126 -14.99 -28.90 -9.57
N MET A 127 -14.11 -29.90 -9.41
CA MET A 127 -14.39 -31.34 -9.09
C MET A 127 -15.25 -32.12 -10.12
N TYR A 128 -15.15 -33.42 -10.38
CA TYR A 128 -14.33 -34.57 -9.98
C TYR A 128 -14.35 -35.48 -11.23
N VAL A 129 -13.24 -36.11 -11.59
CA VAL A 129 -13.18 -36.97 -12.78
C VAL A 129 -13.13 -38.43 -12.34
N PRO A 130 -14.22 -39.21 -12.46
CA PRO A 130 -14.13 -40.66 -12.52
C PRO A 130 -14.00 -41.05 -14.00
N LEU A 131 -12.78 -41.34 -14.44
CA LEU A 131 -12.57 -42.01 -15.72
C LEU A 131 -12.78 -43.51 -15.49
N LYS A 132 -13.70 -44.09 -16.27
CA LYS A 132 -13.93 -45.53 -16.40
C LYS A 132 -12.74 -46.18 -17.12
#